data_AF-A0AA35XII5-F1
#
_entry.id   AF-A0AA35XII5-F1
#
_cell.length_a   1.000
_cell.length_b   1.000
_cell.length_c   1.000
_cell.angle_alpha   90.00
_cell.angle_beta   90.00
_cell.angle_gamma   90.00
#
_symmetry.space_group_name_H-M   'P 1'
#
loop_
_entity.id
_entity.type
_entity.pdbx_description
1 polymer ?
#
loop_
_entity_poly.entity_id
_entity_poly.type
_entity_poly.pdbx_seq_one_letter_code
_entity_poly.pdbx_strand_id
1 'polypeptide(L)'
;MERLLTSLHDLLDPETYPPPPPDAPKPFFPLNLKCSVLHNVASGITYLHERSPPIIHRDLSARNVLLNSGMVAKIADLGVARIVPRMRIAAP
;
A
#
# COMPACT_ATOMS: atom_id res chain seq x y z
N MET A 1 -7.46 -13.88 -11.81
CA MET A 1 -6.81 -12.64 -11.32
C MET A 1 -7.65 -12.13 -10.15
N GLU A 2 -7.10 -12.03 -8.94
CA GLU A 2 -7.85 -11.55 -7.77
C GLU A 2 -8.29 -10.10 -8.00
N ARG A 3 -9.58 -9.81 -7.79
CA ARG A 3 -10.13 -8.46 -7.95
C ARG A 3 -9.72 -7.61 -6.75
N LEU A 4 -8.98 -6.53 -7.01
CA LEU A 4 -8.76 -5.46 -6.04
C LEU A 4 -10.01 -4.59 -6.02
N LEU A 5 -10.50 -4.25 -4.82
CA LEU A 5 -11.81 -3.65 -4.63
C LEU A 5 -11.74 -2.14 -4.37
N THR A 6 -10.76 -1.67 -3.60
CA THR A 6 -10.66 -0.25 -3.20
C THR A 6 -9.24 0.11 -2.73
N SER A 7 -8.92 1.40 -2.64
CA SER A 7 -7.66 1.87 -2.05
C SER A 7 -7.76 2.00 -0.53
N LEU A 8 -6.62 1.93 0.16
CA LEU A 8 -6.55 2.17 1.60
C LEU A 8 -6.92 3.62 1.94
N HIS A 9 -6.64 4.57 1.05
CA HIS A 9 -7.08 5.96 1.22
C HIS A 9 -8.61 6.06 1.29
N ASP A 10 -9.32 5.43 0.36
CA ASP A 10 -10.80 5.46 0.35
C ASP A 10 -11.39 4.77 1.59
N LEU A 11 -10.72 3.74 2.12
CA LEU A 11 -11.16 3.07 3.36
C LEU A 11 -10.91 3.91 4.61
N LEU A 12 -9.81 4.67 4.64
CA LEU A 12 -9.42 5.49 5.78
C LEU A 12 -10.08 6.87 5.78
N ASP A 13 -10.60 7.31 4.64
CA ASP A 13 -11.27 8.60 4.49
C ASP A 13 -12.80 8.42 4.45
N PRO A 14 -13.48 8.54 5.60
CA PRO A 14 -14.94 8.45 5.67
C PRO A 14 -15.66 9.62 5.00
N GLU A 15 -14.96 10.66 4.55
CA GLU A 15 -15.59 11.75 3.79
C GLU A 15 -15.80 11.39 2.31
N THR A 16 -15.41 10.18 1.89
CA THR A 16 -15.76 9.68 0.57
C THR A 16 -17.25 9.37 0.46
N TYR A 17 -17.84 10.05 -0.50
CA TYR A 17 -19.27 10.10 -0.82
C TYR A 17 -19.94 8.70 -0.93
N PRO A 18 -21.17 8.54 -0.41
CA PRO A 18 -21.91 9.56 0.34
C PRO A 18 -21.40 9.70 1.78
N PRO A 19 -21.39 10.93 2.33
CA PRO A 19 -21.01 11.15 3.72
C PRO A 19 -21.90 10.31 4.66
N PRO A 20 -21.34 9.74 5.74
CA PRO A 20 -22.13 9.01 6.71
C PRO A 20 -23.22 9.91 7.30
N PRO A 21 -24.40 9.36 7.68
CA PRO A 21 -25.40 10.11 8.43
C PRO A 21 -24.77 10.83 9.64
N PRO A 22 -25.28 12.01 10.06
CA PRO A 22 -24.70 12.80 11.15
C PRO A 22 -24.48 12.00 12.45
N ASP A 23 -25.33 10.99 12.67
CA ASP A 23 -25.33 10.15 13.86
C ASP A 23 -24.70 8.77 13.66
N ALA A 24 -24.15 8.49 12.47
CA ALA A 24 -23.50 7.22 12.22
C ALA A 24 -22.16 7.15 12.97
N PRO A 25 -21.81 5.99 13.56
CA PRO A 25 -20.51 5.82 14.18
C PRO A 25 -19.43 6.04 13.12
N LYS A 26 -18.39 6.82 13.48
CA LYS A 26 -17.20 6.94 12.65
C LYS A 26 -16.68 5.53 12.34
N PRO A 27 -16.37 5.22 11.07
CA PRO A 27 -15.91 3.89 10.72
C PRO A 27 -14.67 3.55 11.55
N PHE A 28 -14.78 2.45 12.28
CA PHE A 28 -13.71 1.95 13.12
C PHE A 28 -12.83 1.05 12.28
N PHE A 29 -11.55 1.41 12.17
CA PHE A 29 -10.54 0.55 11.56
C PHE A 29 -9.76 -0.18 12.66
N PRO A 30 -10.03 -1.48 12.90
CA PRO A 30 -9.46 -2.22 14.03
C PRO A 30 -7.93 -2.26 14.01
N LEU A 31 -7.30 -2.28 15.19
CA LEU A 31 -5.84 -2.28 15.31
C LEU A 31 -5.20 -3.52 14.66
N ASN A 32 -5.80 -4.70 14.86
CA ASN A 32 -5.33 -5.94 14.23
C ASN A 32 -5.33 -5.82 12.69
N LEU A 33 -6.34 -5.15 12.13
CA LEU A 33 -6.44 -4.93 10.69
C LEU A 33 -5.40 -3.95 10.18
N LYS A 34 -5.16 -2.86 10.94
CA LYS A 34 -4.04 -1.92 10.69
C LYS A 34 -2.70 -2.66 10.64
N CYS A 35 -2.43 -3.51 11.64
CA CYS A 35 -1.20 -4.30 11.70
C CYS A 35 -1.05 -5.24 10.51
N SER A 36 -2.12 -5.94 10.12
CA SER A 36 -2.11 -6.82 8.94
C SER A 36 -1.81 -6.07 7.65
N VAL A 37 -2.45 -4.91 7.43
CA VAL A 37 -2.20 -4.06 6.27
C VAL A 37 -0.76 -3.56 6.25
N LEU A 38 -0.24 -3.06 7.38
CA LEU A 38 1.15 -2.60 7.49
C LEU A 38 2.14 -3.73 7.20
N HIS A 39 1.88 -4.94 7.70
CA HIS A 39 2.71 -6.10 7.44
C HIS A 39 2.72 -6.48 5.95
N ASN A 40 1.56 -6.46 5.28
CA ASN A 40 1.47 -6.72 3.84
C ASN A 40 2.22 -5.66 3.02
N VAL A 41 2.09 -4.37 3.36
CA VAL A 41 2.82 -3.28 2.70
C VAL A 41 4.32 -3.42 2.89
N ALA A 42 4.77 -3.68 4.13
CA ALA A 42 6.19 -3.90 4.42
C ALA A 42 6.75 -5.08 3.62
N SER A 43 6.01 -6.19 3.56
CA SER A 43 6.39 -7.38 2.78
C SER A 43 6.50 -7.07 1.28
N GLY A 44 5.55 -6.29 0.73
CA GLY A 44 5.58 -5.87 -0.68
C GLY A 44 6.77 -4.94 -1.00
N ILE A 45 7.11 -4.01 -0.10
CA ILE A 45 8.28 -3.14 -0.26
C ILE A 45 9.58 -3.95 -0.16
N THR A 46 9.69 -4.86 0.81
CA THR A 46 10.83 -5.78 0.92
C THR A 46 11.00 -6.57 -0.37
N TYR A 47 9.92 -7.12 -0.92
CA TYR A 47 9.95 -7.83 -2.20
C TYR A 47 10.55 -6.98 -3.33
N LEU A 48 10.13 -5.71 -3.47
CA LEU A 48 10.66 -4.79 -4.49
C LEU A 48 12.15 -4.48 -4.26
N HIS A 49 12.55 -4.27 -3.02
CA HIS A 49 13.93 -3.93 -2.66
C HIS A 49 14.90 -5.12 -2.80
N GLU A 50 14.41 -6.35 -2.64
CA GLU A 50 15.20 -7.58 -2.83
C GLU A 50 15.40 -7.96 -4.29
N ARG A 51 14.77 -7.26 -5.24
CA ARG A 51 15.07 -7.46 -6.66
C ARG A 51 16.54 -7.19 -6.94
N SER A 52 17.09 -7.84 -7.95
CA SER A 52 18.46 -7.61 -8.42
C SER A 52 18.41 -7.27 -9.90
N PRO A 53 18.48 -5.98 -10.28
CA PRO A 53 18.64 -4.79 -9.43
C PRO A 53 17.38 -4.40 -8.59
N PRO A 54 17.54 -3.73 -7.43
CA PRO A 54 16.43 -3.27 -6.60
C PRO A 54 15.46 -2.35 -7.32
N ILE A 55 14.17 -2.45 -6.98
CA ILE A 55 13.12 -1.56 -7.47
C ILE A 55 12.68 -0.65 -6.33
N ILE A 56 12.79 0.67 -6.50
CA ILE A 56 12.26 1.65 -5.55
C ILE A 56 10.92 2.18 -6.06
N HIS A 57 9.87 2.06 -5.24
CA HIS A 57 8.50 2.50 -5.59
C HIS A 57 8.39 4.01 -5.83
N ARG A 58 9.02 4.82 -4.95
CA ARG A 58 9.04 6.30 -4.92
C ARG A 58 7.71 7.03 -4.70
N ASP A 59 6.57 6.37 -4.86
CA ASP A 59 5.25 6.96 -4.56
C ASP A 59 4.40 6.05 -3.66
N LEU A 60 4.95 5.65 -2.51
CA LEU A 60 4.21 4.82 -1.56
C LEU A 60 3.29 5.70 -0.72
N SER A 61 1.98 5.61 -0.98
CA SER A 61 0.93 6.32 -0.25
C SER A 61 -0.30 5.42 -0.05
N ALA A 62 -1.24 5.82 0.81
CA ALA A 62 -2.47 5.04 1.03
C ALA A 62 -3.34 4.89 -0.24
N ARG A 63 -3.22 5.82 -1.20
CA ARG A 63 -3.90 5.74 -2.51
C ARG A 63 -3.36 4.59 -3.37
N ASN A 64 -2.06 4.31 -3.23
CA ASN A 64 -1.34 3.28 -3.97
C ASN A 64 -1.24 1.95 -3.21
N VAL A 65 -2.04 1.78 -2.15
CA VAL A 65 -2.25 0.51 -1.46
C VAL A 65 -3.67 0.05 -1.72
N LEU A 66 -3.84 -1.05 -2.45
CA LEU A 66 -5.14 -1.60 -2.80
C LEU A 66 -5.49 -2.79 -1.91
N LEU A 67 -6.75 -2.92 -1.54
CA LEU A 67 -7.29 -4.00 -0.73
C LEU A 67 -8.15 -4.93 -1.58
N ASN A 68 -8.00 -6.24 -1.39
CA ASN A 68 -8.92 -7.23 -1.94
C ASN A 68 -10.06 -7.55 -0.94
N SER A 69 -10.97 -8.44 -1.31
CA SER A 69 -12.10 -8.88 -0.46
C SER A 69 -11.68 -9.51 0.86
N GLY A 70 -10.45 -10.05 0.94
CA GLY A 70 -9.88 -10.63 2.16
C GLY A 70 -9.12 -9.64 3.03
N MET A 71 -9.21 -8.33 2.75
CA MET A 71 -8.45 -7.27 3.42
C MET A 71 -6.92 -7.44 3.32
N VAL A 72 -6.44 -8.13 2.28
CA VAL A 72 -5.02 -8.24 1.97
C VAL A 72 -4.60 -7.02 1.18
N ALA A 73 -3.59 -6.31 1.68
CA ALA A 73 -3.06 -5.13 1.02
C ALA A 73 -2.03 -5.48 -0.06
N LYS A 74 -2.11 -4.81 -1.20
CA LYS A 74 -1.17 -4.92 -2.31
C LYS A 74 -0.71 -3.53 -2.74
N ILE A 75 0.57 -3.40 -3.02
CA ILE A 75 1.15 -2.16 -3.55
C ILE A 75 0.79 -2.04 -5.02
N ALA A 76 0.38 -0.86 -5.46
CA ALA A 76 -0.02 -0.52 -6.81
C ALA A 76 0.70 0.73 -7.30
N ASP A 77 0.57 1.01 -8.61
CA ASP A 77 1.15 2.16 -9.30
C ASP A 77 2.69 2.26 -9.25
N LEU A 78 3.33 1.47 -10.11
CA LEU A 78 4.77 1.53 -10.36
C LEU A 78 5.13 2.55 -11.46
N GLY A 79 4.24 3.47 -11.84
CA GLY A 79 4.47 4.40 -12.96
C GLY A 79 5.70 5.31 -12.76
N VAL A 80 6.00 5.64 -11.50
CA VAL A 80 7.20 6.37 -11.11
C VAL A 80 8.24 5.50 -10.42
N ALA A 81 8.09 4.17 -10.40
CA ALA A 81 9.10 3.30 -9.83
C ALA A 81 10.42 3.37 -10.63
N ARG A 82 11.55 3.07 -9.98
CA ARG A 82 12.86 3.03 -10.63
C ARG A 82 13.64 1.80 -10.22
N ILE A 83 14.26 1.19 -11.22
CA ILE A 83 15.31 0.21 -11.02
C ILE A 83 16.58 0.96 -10.65
N VAL A 84 17.16 0.64 -9.51
CA VAL A 84 18.40 1.27 -9.03
C VAL A 84 19.53 0.27 -9.17
N PRO A 85 20.52 0.53 -10.04
CA PRO A 85 21.74 -0.28 -10.08
C PRO A 85 22.37 -0.27 -8.68
N ARG A 86 22.79 -1.43 -8.17
CA ARG A 86 23.64 -1.43 -6.97
C ARG A 86 24.82 -0.52 -7.26
N MET A 87 24.98 0.53 -6.46
CA MET A 87 26.19 1.33 -6.52
C MET A 87 27.35 0.36 -6.36
N ARG A 88 28.17 0.23 -7.41
CA ARG A 88 29.50 -0.30 -7.27
C ARG A 88 30.21 0.69 -6.36
N ILE A 89 30.28 0.38 -5.07
CA ILE A 89 31.34 0.95 -4.27
C ILE A 89 32.59 0.46 -4.97
N ALA A 90 33.27 1.35 -5.71
CA ALA A 90 34.60 1.04 -6.20
C ALA A 90 35.40 0.69 -4.95
N ALA A 91 35.82 -0.57 -4.84
CA ALA A 91 36.74 -0.98 -3.79
C ALA A 91 37.99 -0.08 -3.90
N PRO A 92 38.55 0.38 -2.78
CA PRO A 92 39.74 1.23 -2.77
C PRO A 92 40.92 0.59 -3.50
#